data_AF-A0A924XUC1-F1
#
_entry.id   AF-A0A924XUC1-F1
#
_cell.length_a   1.000
_cell.length_b   1.000
_cell.length_c   1.000
_cell.angle_alpha   90.00
_cell.angle_beta   90.00
_cell.angle_gamma   90.00
#
_symmetry.space_group_name_H-M   'P 1'
#
loop_
_entity.id
_entity.type
_entity.pdbx_description
1 polymer ?
#
loop_
_entity_poly.entity_id
_entity_poly.type
_entity_poly.pdbx_seq_one_letter_code
_entity_poly.pdbx_strand_id
1 'polypeptide(L)'
;VLLDGKLLYRTPSADRAKEVAASINELLDKNLQIYDLTRRGASVYAKGKAVISVQDEDITAYATAGTVAPVSAETAADSAFKTLRNALYRHLLNGNVY
;
A
#
# COMPACT_ATOMS: atom_id res chain seq x y z
N VAL A 1 6.53 0.03 -5.77
CA VAL A 1 5.23 -0.61 -6.05
C VAL A 1 4.22 0.46 -6.42
N LEU A 2 3.76 0.41 -7.67
CA LEU A 2 2.67 1.24 -8.17
C LEU A 2 1.38 0.41 -8.18
N LEU A 3 0.25 1.03 -7.88
CA LEU A 3 -1.08 0.44 -8.01
C LEU A 3 -1.96 1.43 -8.78
N ASP A 4 -2.54 1.00 -9.90
CA ASP A 4 -3.27 1.88 -10.84
C ASP A 4 -2.46 3.15 -11.24
N GLY A 5 -1.15 3.02 -11.42
CA GLY A 5 -0.26 4.15 -11.74
C GLY A 5 0.00 5.12 -10.57
N LYS A 6 -0.54 4.87 -9.37
CA LYS A 6 -0.27 5.65 -8.15
C LYS A 6 0.79 4.99 -7.31
N LEU A 7 1.66 5.79 -6.69
CA LEU A 7 2.67 5.28 -5.77
C LEU A 7 2.01 4.74 -4.51
N LEU A 8 2.07 3.42 -4.34
CA LEU A 8 1.54 2.76 -3.16
C LEU A 8 2.63 2.55 -2.10
N TYR A 9 3.78 2.03 -2.51
CA TYR A 9 4.89 1.72 -1.61
C TYR A 9 6.23 1.87 -2.33
N ARG A 10 7.21 2.53 -1.70
CA ARG A 10 8.59 2.66 -2.18
C ARG A 10 9.54 2.17 -1.11
N THR A 11 10.52 1.37 -1.51
CA THR A 11 11.57 0.85 -0.62
C THR A 11 12.85 0.69 -1.44
N PRO A 12 14.04 0.84 -0.83
CA PRO A 12 15.30 0.48 -1.47
C PRO A 12 15.48 -1.05 -1.59
N SER A 13 14.73 -1.86 -0.84
CA SER A 13 14.84 -3.32 -0.87
C SER A 13 13.96 -3.94 -1.97
N ALA A 14 14.59 -4.57 -2.96
CA ALA A 14 13.89 -5.26 -4.04
C ALA A 14 13.02 -6.42 -3.54
N ASP A 15 13.48 -7.16 -2.53
CA ASP A 15 12.74 -8.30 -1.98
C ASP A 15 11.49 -7.85 -1.23
N ARG A 16 11.58 -6.79 -0.41
CA ARG A 16 10.41 -6.19 0.25
C ARG A 16 9.42 -5.63 -0.76
N ALA A 17 9.90 -5.02 -1.84
CA ALA A 17 9.03 -4.54 -2.92
C ALA A 17 8.25 -5.70 -3.59
N LYS A 18 8.90 -6.86 -3.78
CA LYS A 18 8.26 -8.07 -4.33
C LYS A 18 7.25 -8.67 -3.35
N GLU A 19 7.59 -8.79 -2.08
CA GLU A 19 6.69 -9.30 -1.03
C GLU A 19 5.42 -8.47 -0.91
N VAL A 20 5.56 -7.14 -0.93
CA VAL A 20 4.42 -6.21 -0.90
C VAL A 20 3.57 -6.37 -2.16
N ALA A 21 4.19 -6.42 -3.35
CA ALA A 21 3.46 -6.62 -4.60
C ALA A 21 2.70 -7.96 -4.64
N ALA A 22 3.34 -9.04 -4.20
CA ALA A 22 2.71 -10.37 -4.12
C ALA A 22 1.53 -10.36 -3.14
N SER A 23 1.70 -9.74 -1.97
CA SER A 23 0.64 -9.60 -0.98
C SER A 23 -0.54 -8.82 -1.57
N ILE A 24 -0.30 -7.69 -2.25
CA ILE A 24 -1.38 -6.90 -2.87
C ILE A 24 -2.13 -7.69 -3.93
N ASN A 25 -1.42 -8.43 -4.79
CA ASN A 25 -2.06 -9.29 -5.79
C ASN A 25 -2.93 -10.36 -5.14
N GLU A 26 -2.43 -11.03 -4.09
CA GLU A 26 -3.22 -12.01 -3.33
C GLU A 26 -4.49 -11.37 -2.71
N LEU A 27 -4.41 -10.13 -2.25
CA LEU A 27 -5.57 -9.41 -1.72
C LEU A 27 -6.60 -9.08 -2.81
N LEU A 28 -6.14 -8.67 -3.99
CA LEU A 28 -7.01 -8.37 -5.13
C LEU A 28 -7.70 -9.65 -5.61
N ASP A 29 -6.98 -10.77 -5.69
CA ASP A 29 -7.53 -12.07 -6.12
C ASP A 29 -8.54 -12.64 -5.12
N LYS A 30 -8.40 -12.35 -3.83
CA LYS A 30 -9.26 -12.89 -2.75
C LYS A 30 -10.56 -12.10 -2.51
N ASN A 31 -10.97 -11.24 -3.43
CA ASN A 31 -12.17 -10.39 -3.31
C ASN A 31 -12.25 -9.68 -1.95
N LEU A 32 -11.09 -9.20 -1.47
CA LEU A 32 -10.99 -8.61 -0.14
C LEU A 32 -11.77 -7.30 -0.09
N GLN A 33 -12.59 -7.11 0.94
CA GLN A 33 -13.40 -5.91 1.04
C GLN A 33 -12.62 -4.78 1.70
N ILE A 34 -12.99 -3.54 1.40
CA ILE A 34 -12.40 -2.32 1.98
C ILE A 34 -12.36 -2.37 3.51
N TYR A 35 -13.40 -2.95 4.12
CA TYR A 35 -13.56 -3.04 5.57
C TYR A 35 -12.56 -4.00 6.22
N ASP A 36 -11.90 -4.86 5.45
CA ASP A 36 -10.86 -5.77 5.95
C ASP A 36 -9.50 -5.10 6.12
N LEU A 37 -9.33 -3.86 5.62
CA LEU A 37 -8.10 -3.09 5.75
C LEU A 37 -8.08 -2.28 7.04
N THR A 38 -6.98 -2.37 7.78
CA THR A 38 -6.71 -1.54 8.96
C THR A 38 -5.30 -0.99 8.93
N ARG A 39 -5.06 0.17 9.56
CA ARG A 39 -3.73 0.74 9.75
C ARG A 39 -3.37 0.72 11.23
N ARG A 40 -2.14 0.34 11.55
CA ARG A 40 -1.57 0.43 12.91
C ARG A 40 -0.16 1.00 12.80
N GLY A 41 0.02 2.25 13.25
CA GLY A 41 1.29 2.97 13.10
C GLY A 41 1.74 3.06 11.64
N ALA A 42 2.97 2.61 11.38
CA ALA A 42 3.59 2.57 10.05
C ALA A 42 3.23 1.32 9.22
N SER A 43 2.25 0.52 9.65
CA SER A 43 1.87 -0.72 8.98
C SER A 43 0.41 -0.75 8.55
N VAL A 44 0.16 -1.31 7.38
CA VAL A 44 -1.15 -1.61 6.81
C VAL A 44 -1.40 -3.10 6.90
N TYR A 45 -2.56 -3.46 7.43
CA TYR A 45 -3.00 -4.83 7.63
C TYR A 45 -4.24 -5.11 6.79
N ALA A 46 -4.35 -6.34 6.30
CA ALA A 46 -5.53 -6.89 5.66
C ALA A 46 -5.89 -8.22 6.32
N LYS A 47 -7.12 -8.38 6.81
CA LYS A 47 -7.57 -9.59 7.55
C LYS A 47 -6.60 -10.03 8.66
N GLY A 48 -6.02 -9.06 9.38
CA GLY A 48 -5.08 -9.30 10.47
C GLY A 48 -3.63 -9.61 10.05
N LYS A 49 -3.32 -9.72 8.76
CA LYS A 49 -1.95 -9.89 8.25
C LYS A 49 -1.36 -8.55 7.81
N ALA A 50 -0.09 -8.31 8.11
CA ALA A 50 0.61 -7.12 7.62
C ALA A 50 0.89 -7.27 6.12
N VAL A 51 0.49 -6.26 5.34
CA VAL A 51 0.62 -6.22 3.88
C VAL A 51 1.69 -5.23 3.46
N ILE A 52 1.73 -4.09 4.16
CA ILE A 52 2.72 -3.05 3.97
C ILE A 52 3.24 -2.70 5.36
N SER A 53 4.55 -2.71 5.53
CA SER A 53 5.22 -2.20 6.73
C SER A 53 6.24 -1.19 6.25
N VAL A 54 6.02 0.08 6.60
CA VAL A 54 6.93 1.17 6.23
C VAL A 54 7.98 1.31 7.32
N GLN A 55 9.24 1.31 6.90
CA GLN A 55 10.40 1.54 7.76
C GLN A 55 11.04 2.90 7.45
N ASP A 56 11.90 3.39 8.33
CA ASP A 56 12.56 4.69 8.14
C ASP A 56 13.46 4.71 6.89
N GLU A 57 14.06 3.59 6.53
CA GLU A 57 14.82 3.47 5.26
C GLU A 57 13.93 3.63 4.02
N ASP A 58 12.66 3.26 4.11
CA ASP A 58 11.71 3.41 3.01
C ASP A 58 11.41 4.89 2.76
N ILE A 59 11.29 5.69 3.84
CA ILE A 59 11.08 7.14 3.78
C ILE A 59 12.21 7.86 3.07
N THR A 60 13.45 7.44 3.29
CA THR A 60 14.61 8.01 2.61
C THR A 60 14.50 7.81 1.09
N ALA A 61 13.91 6.70 0.64
CA ALA A 61 13.65 6.48 -0.78
C ALA A 61 12.53 7.38 -1.34
N TYR A 62 11.57 7.86 -0.53
CA TYR A 62 10.56 8.81 -0.98
C TYR A 62 11.12 10.22 -1.25
N ALA A 63 12.21 10.61 -0.58
CA ALA A 63 12.78 11.96 -0.66
C ALA A 63 13.42 12.31 -2.01
N THR A 64 13.66 11.35 -2.91
CA THR A 64 14.22 11.60 -4.25
C THR A 64 13.12 11.84 -5.28
N ALA A 65 12.65 13.10 -5.34
CA ALA A 65 12.20 13.86 -6.52
C ALA A 65 11.53 15.20 -6.12
N GLY A 66 12.32 16.22 -5.77
CA GLY A 66 11.93 17.64 -5.88
C GLY A 66 10.93 18.26 -4.88
N THR A 67 10.14 17.51 -4.12
CA THR A 67 9.16 18.03 -3.12
C THR A 67 8.62 16.80 -2.35
N VAL A 68 8.32 16.71 -1.05
CA VAL A 68 7.85 17.61 0.02
C VAL A 68 8.19 16.92 1.35
N ALA A 69 8.80 17.61 2.33
CA ALA A 69 8.92 17.25 3.76
C ALA A 69 9.43 15.84 4.14
N PRO A 70 9.98 15.63 5.36
CA PRO A 70 10.16 14.28 5.87
C PRO A 70 8.79 13.63 6.04
N VAL A 71 8.41 12.75 5.10
CA VAL A 71 7.19 11.94 5.21
C VAL A 71 7.45 10.94 6.32
N SER A 72 6.83 11.07 7.49
CA SER A 72 7.02 10.03 8.53
C SER A 72 6.57 8.66 8.00
N ALA A 73 7.14 7.58 8.54
CA ALA A 73 6.73 6.21 8.21
C ALA A 73 5.20 6.02 8.29
N GLU A 74 4.58 6.67 9.26
CA GLU A 74 3.13 6.69 9.47
C GLU A 74 2.36 7.45 8.38
N THR A 75 2.92 8.56 7.88
CA THR A 75 2.31 9.37 6.80
C THR A 75 2.39 8.63 5.46
N ALA A 76 3.50 7.95 5.20
CA ALA A 76 3.63 7.08 4.04
C ALA A 76 2.69 5.87 4.13
N ALA A 77 2.57 5.26 5.31
CA ALA A 77 1.63 4.16 5.56
C ALA A 77 0.16 4.61 5.41
N ASP A 78 -0.20 5.82 5.86
CA ASP A 78 -1.53 6.39 5.67
C ASP A 78 -1.84 6.65 4.18
N SER A 79 -0.87 7.17 3.43
CA SER A 79 -0.99 7.37 1.98
C SER A 79 -1.15 6.04 1.23
N ALA A 80 -0.38 5.03 1.63
CA ALA A 80 -0.48 3.68 1.10
C ALA A 80 -1.85 3.05 1.40
N PHE A 81 -2.31 3.17 2.65
CA PHE A 81 -3.63 2.69 3.10
C PHE A 81 -4.75 3.31 2.26
N LYS A 82 -4.77 4.64 2.10
CA LYS A 82 -5.79 5.34 1.28
C LYS A 82 -5.76 4.89 -0.18
N THR A 83 -4.57 4.72 -0.75
CA THR A 83 -4.40 4.29 -2.14
C THR A 83 -4.92 2.86 -2.34
N LEU A 84 -4.53 1.93 -1.48
CA LEU A 84 -4.99 0.53 -1.52
C LEU A 84 -6.50 0.44 -1.31
N ARG A 85 -7.04 1.16 -0.32
CA ARG A 85 -8.48 1.20 -0.04
C ARG A 85 -9.28 1.66 -1.26
N ASN A 86 -8.82 2.73 -1.91
CA ASN A 86 -9.50 3.27 -3.09
C ASN A 86 -9.40 2.32 -4.28
N ALA A 87 -8.30 1.59 -4.43
CA ALA A 87 -8.15 0.56 -5.46
C ALA A 87 -9.10 -0.61 -5.23
N LEU A 88 -9.20 -1.13 -3.99
CA LEU A 88 -10.17 -2.17 -3.63
C LEU A 88 -11.62 -1.71 -3.86
N TYR A 89 -11.94 -0.45 -3.53
CA TYR A 89 -13.27 0.09 -3.80
C TYR A 89 -13.59 0.14 -5.30
N ARG A 90 -12.66 0.61 -6.12
CA ARG A 90 -12.84 0.58 -7.58
C ARG A 90 -12.94 -0.84 -8.11
N HIS A 91 -12.16 -1.78 -7.57
CA HIS A 91 -12.24 -3.18 -7.96
C HIS A 91 -13.60 -3.79 -7.65
N LEU A 92 -14.17 -3.50 -6.47
CA LEU A 92 -15.53 -3.92 -6.11
C LEU A 92 -16.60 -3.29 -7.02
N LEU A 93 -16.46 -2.00 -7.35
CA LEU A 93 -17.40 -1.32 -8.25
C LEU A 93 -17.32 -1.82 -9.69
N ASN A 94 -16.11 -2.09 -10.18
CA ASN A 94 -15.86 -2.53 -11.56
C ASN A 94 -16.07 -4.04 -11.74
N GLY A 95 -15.92 -4.83 -10.67
CA GLY A 95 -16.17 -6.27 -10.63
C GLY A 95 -17.65 -6.66 -10.70
N ASN A 96 -18.55 -5.68 -10.82
CA ASN A 96 -19.98 -5.87 -11.08
C ASN A 96 -20.35 -5.80 -12.57
N VAL A 97 -19.37 -5.79 -13.47
CA VAL A 97 -19.61 -6.01 -14.90
C VAL A 97 -19.47 -7.51 -15.17
N TYR A 98 -20.65 -8.14 -15.25
CA TYR A 98 -20.92 -9.56 -15.58
C TYR A 98 -20.06 -10.13 -16.71
#